data_AF-A0A1B6KC23-F1
#
_entry.id   AF-A0A1B6KC23-F1
#
_cell.length_a   1.000
_cell.length_b   1.000
_cell.length_c   1.000
_cell.angle_alpha   90.00
_cell.angle_beta   90.00
_cell.angle_gamma   90.00
#
_symmetry.space_group_name_H-M   'P 1'
#
loop_
_entity.id
_entity.type
_entity.pdbx_description
1 polymer ?
#
loop_
_entity_poly.entity_id
_entity_poly.type
_entity_poly.pdbx_seq_one_letter_code
_entity_poly.pdbx_strand_id
1 'polypeptide(L)'
;MTMALPQGGMTDPVTQMNTYQSYVTMIGDPGAKDERKLQAAQELSENFEVIVLSPQYPTFLEHSLRIFLDILQKGKPHFISEHNVHQVRKLLLEMMYRMPPNELLKPHVETILSLCMKLLELENEQNVLVCLRLIIELHKHFRPAYNQEIQHFLQFVRSIYQNLPDHMNKIFEPKDPIKVKDLSELNIEALLSITYTSLAIQVDKKLPDGRPTTETCTLIPKGVLSLKVLQELPIIVVLMYQLYKQNVQQEVTDYIPIIIGTITLKPAEDHRANPNFNKEVFVDFMGAQIKTLSFLAYIIRIYQQVVGEHSQLMVEGILGMLTLCPMEVTHLRKELLIAARHILATDLRIKFVPFMDKLFDESVLLGKGWTTHESLRPLAYSTLGDLVHHVRQHLPMSDLAKAVHLFSNNVHDETLPTSIQIISCKLLLNLVDCIRQRSESEASQGQDSVR
;
A
#
# COMPACT_ATOMS: atom_id res chain seq x y z
N MET A 1 31.94 -20.54 56.46
CA MET A 1 31.23 -21.16 55.33
C MET A 1 30.40 -20.08 54.67
N THR A 2 30.90 -19.50 53.59
CA THR A 2 30.17 -18.55 52.74
C THR A 2 30.18 -19.18 51.36
N MET A 3 29.06 -19.79 50.98
CA MET A 3 28.87 -20.37 49.65
C MET A 3 28.77 -19.23 48.64
N ALA A 4 29.73 -19.18 47.72
CA ALA A 4 29.66 -18.33 46.54
C ALA A 4 28.63 -18.92 45.57
N LEU A 5 27.71 -18.08 45.11
CA LEU A 5 26.79 -18.38 44.01
C LEU A 5 27.58 -18.59 42.70
N PRO A 6 27.13 -19.46 41.77
CA PRO A 6 27.78 -19.60 40.48
C PRO A 6 27.50 -18.35 39.64
N GLN A 7 28.56 -17.63 39.26
CA GLN A 7 28.47 -16.62 38.20
C GLN A 7 28.21 -17.34 36.88
N GLY A 8 27.06 -17.07 36.26
CA GLY A 8 26.77 -17.49 34.89
C GLY A 8 27.87 -16.98 33.97
N GLY A 9 28.50 -17.88 33.21
CA GLY A 9 29.63 -17.55 32.35
C GLY A 9 29.23 -16.56 31.27
N MET A 10 29.80 -15.36 31.29
CA MET A 10 29.82 -14.46 30.14
C MET A 10 30.72 -15.11 29.09
N THR A 11 30.12 -15.63 28.02
CA THR A 11 30.87 -16.09 26.85
C THR A 11 31.70 -14.94 26.29
N ASP A 12 32.99 -15.19 26.05
CA ASP A 12 33.91 -14.22 25.48
C ASP A 12 33.35 -13.63 24.14
N PRO A 13 33.29 -12.30 23.98
CA PRO A 13 32.70 -11.65 22.80
C PRO A 13 33.29 -12.12 21.45
N VAL A 14 34.57 -12.49 21.43
CA VAL A 14 35.23 -13.03 20.22
C VAL A 14 34.70 -14.43 19.90
N THR A 15 34.58 -15.28 20.92
CA THR A 15 34.00 -16.62 20.79
C THR A 15 32.54 -16.57 20.31
N GLN A 16 31.77 -15.58 20.79
CA GLN A 16 30.39 -15.36 20.36
C GLN A 16 30.31 -14.95 18.87
N MET A 17 31.17 -14.04 18.41
CA MET A 17 31.24 -13.65 17.00
C MET A 17 31.64 -14.81 16.08
N ASN A 18 32.59 -15.67 16.50
CA ASN A 18 32.95 -16.87 15.76
C ASN A 18 31.76 -17.83 15.62
N THR A 19 30.92 -17.92 16.65
CA THR A 19 29.68 -18.71 16.62
C THR A 19 28.72 -18.15 15.57
N TYR A 20 28.50 -16.84 15.53
CA TYR A 20 27.66 -16.21 14.51
C TYR A 20 28.20 -16.41 13.09
N GLN A 21 29.52 -16.30 12.87
CA GLN A 21 30.11 -16.61 11.56
C GLN A 21 29.92 -18.09 11.16
N SER A 22 29.94 -19.02 12.12
CA SER A 22 29.66 -20.43 11.87
C SER A 22 28.20 -20.65 11.45
N TYR A 23 27.25 -19.91 12.04
CA TYR A 23 25.84 -19.94 11.63
C TYR A 23 25.65 -19.43 10.20
N VAL A 24 26.31 -18.33 9.83
CA VAL A 24 26.28 -17.84 8.42
C VAL A 24 26.80 -18.92 7.48
N THR A 25 27.89 -19.60 7.84
CA THR A 25 28.48 -20.68 7.02
C THR A 25 27.54 -21.88 6.92
N MET A 26 26.86 -22.26 8.01
CA MET A 26 25.87 -23.34 8.03
C MET A 26 24.67 -23.03 7.12
N ILE A 27 24.21 -21.77 7.10
CA ILE A 27 23.11 -21.34 6.22
C ILE A 27 23.49 -21.52 4.75
N GLY A 28 24.74 -21.22 4.39
CA GLY A 28 25.29 -21.40 3.04
C GLY A 28 25.60 -22.83 2.63
N ASP A 29 25.65 -23.79 3.57
CA ASP A 29 25.99 -25.19 3.26
C ASP A 29 24.84 -25.91 2.54
N PRO A 30 25.01 -26.36 1.28
CA PRO A 30 23.98 -27.13 0.57
C PRO A 30 23.60 -28.45 1.26
N GLY A 31 24.50 -29.04 2.06
CA GLY A 31 24.27 -30.29 2.77
C GLY A 31 23.55 -30.15 4.12
N ALA A 32 23.41 -28.92 4.64
CA ALA A 32 22.74 -28.68 5.90
C ALA A 32 21.20 -28.76 5.75
N LYS A 33 20.55 -29.39 6.74
CA LYS A 33 19.08 -29.51 6.79
C LYS A 33 18.42 -28.12 6.93
N ASP A 34 17.31 -27.90 6.23
CA ASP A 34 16.61 -26.61 6.21
C ASP A 34 16.15 -26.15 7.60
N GLU A 35 15.74 -27.08 8.48
CA GLU A 35 15.41 -26.78 9.89
C GLU A 35 16.59 -26.15 10.64
N ARG A 36 17.81 -26.67 10.43
CA ARG A 36 19.02 -26.14 11.08
C ARG A 36 19.40 -24.79 10.50
N LYS A 37 19.26 -24.60 9.19
CA LYS A 37 19.47 -23.30 8.53
C LYS A 37 18.51 -22.24 9.08
N LEU A 38 17.24 -22.62 9.29
CA LEU A 38 16.24 -21.75 9.87
C LEU A 38 16.61 -21.36 11.31
N GLN A 39 16.95 -22.33 12.16
CA GLN A 39 17.40 -22.05 13.53
C GLN A 39 18.62 -21.12 13.54
N ALA A 40 19.64 -21.38 12.71
CA ALA A 40 20.80 -20.52 12.58
C ALA A 40 20.44 -19.09 12.12
N ALA A 41 19.53 -18.94 11.16
CA ALA A 41 19.07 -17.64 10.68
C ALA A 41 18.26 -16.88 11.75
N GLN A 42 17.45 -17.57 12.54
CA GLN A 42 16.70 -17.00 13.67
C GLN A 42 17.65 -16.49 14.76
N GLU A 43 18.63 -17.30 15.17
CA GLU A 43 19.65 -16.92 16.17
C GLU A 43 20.45 -15.68 15.72
N LEU A 44 20.86 -15.63 14.44
CA LEU A 44 21.50 -14.45 13.87
C LEU A 44 20.58 -13.23 13.87
N SER A 45 19.30 -13.44 13.54
CA SER A 45 18.34 -12.35 13.44
C SER A 45 18.03 -11.73 14.80
N GLU A 46 17.86 -12.55 15.85
CA GLU A 46 17.57 -12.11 17.22
C GLU A 46 18.76 -11.35 17.83
N ASN A 47 19.99 -11.77 17.53
CA ASN A 47 21.21 -11.19 18.07
C ASN A 47 21.84 -10.12 17.16
N PHE A 48 21.15 -9.69 16.11
CA PHE A 48 21.74 -8.86 15.05
C PHE A 48 22.24 -7.50 15.53
N GLU A 49 21.54 -6.88 16.49
CA GLU A 49 21.99 -5.61 17.08
C GLU A 49 23.35 -5.77 17.80
N VAL A 50 23.55 -6.89 18.50
CA VAL A 50 24.82 -7.22 19.16
C VAL A 50 25.92 -7.43 18.11
N ILE A 51 25.60 -8.10 17.01
CA ILE A 51 26.53 -8.35 15.90
C ILE A 51 26.99 -7.03 15.27
N VAL A 52 26.05 -6.12 14.99
CA VAL A 52 26.31 -4.82 14.36
C VAL A 52 27.19 -3.92 15.23
N LEU A 53 27.03 -3.98 16.55
CA LEU A 53 27.83 -3.21 17.51
C LEU A 53 29.22 -3.81 17.78
N SER A 54 29.49 -5.01 17.29
CA SER A 54 30.76 -5.70 17.52
C SER A 54 31.91 -5.06 16.71
N PRO A 55 33.13 -4.96 17.27
CA PRO A 55 34.31 -4.57 16.50
C PRO A 55 34.62 -5.48 15.30
N GLN A 56 34.10 -6.72 15.30
CA GLN A 56 34.27 -7.70 14.21
C GLN A 56 33.17 -7.62 13.14
N TYR A 57 32.25 -6.66 13.26
CA TYR A 57 31.18 -6.45 12.29
C TYR A 57 31.66 -6.34 10.84
N PRO A 58 32.76 -5.62 10.49
CA PRO A 58 33.20 -5.52 9.10
C PRO A 58 33.48 -6.89 8.47
N THR A 59 34.16 -7.78 9.20
CA THR A 59 34.45 -9.15 8.73
C THR A 59 33.18 -9.99 8.62
N PHE A 60 32.26 -9.85 9.60
CA PHE A 60 30.97 -10.52 9.56
C PHE A 60 30.12 -10.05 8.37
N LEU A 61 30.10 -8.75 8.09
CA LEU A 61 29.34 -8.13 7.00
C LEU A 61 29.76 -8.70 5.65
N GLU A 62 31.07 -8.70 5.36
CA GLU A 62 31.61 -9.26 4.11
C GLU A 62 31.24 -10.75 3.93
N HIS A 63 31.41 -11.56 4.98
CA HIS A 63 31.10 -12.99 4.92
C HIS A 63 29.61 -13.26 4.77
N SER A 64 28.78 -12.55 5.54
CA SER A 64 27.32 -12.70 5.53
C SER A 64 26.70 -12.23 4.22
N LEU A 65 27.04 -11.03 3.73
CA LEU A 65 26.53 -10.53 2.46
C LEU A 65 26.86 -11.46 1.31
N ARG A 66 28.10 -11.95 1.21
CA ARG A 66 28.48 -12.90 0.17
C ARG A 66 27.57 -14.13 0.16
N ILE A 67 27.31 -14.73 1.31
CA ILE A 67 26.47 -15.93 1.42
C ILE A 67 25.00 -15.60 1.18
N PHE A 68 24.50 -14.49 1.72
CA PHE A 68 23.10 -14.09 1.56
C PHE A 68 22.78 -13.81 0.10
N LEU A 69 23.65 -13.06 -0.60
CA LEU A 69 23.53 -12.79 -2.02
C LEU A 69 23.55 -14.09 -2.84
N ASP A 70 24.45 -15.03 -2.54
CA ASP A 70 24.55 -16.31 -3.25
C ASP A 70 23.26 -17.13 -3.14
N ILE A 71 22.73 -17.27 -1.92
CA ILE A 71 21.49 -18.01 -1.66
C ILE A 71 20.29 -17.33 -2.34
N LEU A 72 20.18 -16.01 -2.23
CA LEU A 72 19.06 -15.27 -2.79
C LEU A 72 19.10 -15.28 -4.33
N GLN A 73 20.28 -15.20 -4.94
CA GLN A 73 20.47 -15.18 -6.39
C GLN A 73 20.35 -16.56 -7.05
N LYS A 74 20.90 -17.62 -6.43
CA LYS A 74 20.92 -18.98 -7.02
C LYS A 74 19.76 -19.86 -6.56
N GLY A 75 19.18 -19.57 -5.39
CA GLY A 75 18.05 -20.30 -4.85
C GLY A 75 16.75 -20.06 -5.61
N LYS A 76 15.80 -20.98 -5.47
CA LYS A 76 14.46 -20.83 -6.07
C LYS A 76 13.49 -20.17 -5.08
N PRO A 77 12.54 -19.35 -5.55
CA PRO A 77 11.48 -18.80 -4.71
C PRO A 77 10.58 -19.92 -4.19
N HIS A 78 10.04 -19.74 -3.00
CA HIS A 78 9.12 -20.68 -2.36
C HIS A 78 7.87 -19.92 -1.93
N PHE A 79 6.70 -20.53 -2.12
CA PHE A 79 5.41 -19.84 -2.00
C PHE A 79 4.55 -20.39 -0.86
N ILE A 80 5.05 -21.37 -0.11
CA ILE A 80 4.37 -21.90 1.07
C ILE A 80 5.00 -21.26 2.31
N SER A 81 4.17 -20.58 3.11
CA SER A 81 4.65 -19.80 4.27
C SER A 81 5.35 -20.67 5.32
N GLU A 82 4.90 -21.91 5.47
CA GLU A 82 5.41 -22.85 6.47
C GLU A 82 6.71 -23.55 6.04
N HIS A 83 7.16 -23.38 4.79
CA HIS A 83 8.42 -23.96 4.34
C HIS A 83 9.63 -23.23 4.95
N ASN A 84 10.50 -23.99 5.62
CA ASN A 84 11.71 -23.46 6.27
C ASN A 84 12.62 -22.67 5.31
N VAL A 85 12.75 -23.12 4.06
CA VAL A 85 13.57 -22.43 3.05
C VAL A 85 13.01 -21.04 2.73
N HIS A 86 11.68 -20.87 2.66
CA HIS A 86 11.05 -19.54 2.51
C HIS A 86 11.39 -18.65 3.71
N GLN A 87 11.20 -19.18 4.93
CA GLN A 87 11.46 -18.42 6.15
C GLN A 87 12.93 -17.99 6.26
N VAL A 88 13.88 -18.85 5.88
CA VAL A 88 15.30 -18.49 5.78
C VAL A 88 15.48 -17.33 4.79
N ARG A 89 14.98 -17.45 3.55
CA ARG A 89 15.12 -16.39 2.52
C ARG A 89 14.59 -15.05 3.01
N LYS A 90 13.43 -15.05 3.66
CA LYS A 90 12.83 -13.85 4.25
C LYS A 90 13.71 -13.25 5.35
N LEU A 91 14.19 -14.06 6.29
CA LEU A 91 15.09 -13.61 7.36
C LEU A 91 16.40 -13.03 6.80
N LEU A 92 16.95 -13.60 5.72
CA LEU A 92 18.13 -13.02 5.07
C LEU A 92 17.87 -11.61 4.54
N LEU A 93 16.75 -11.40 3.85
CA LEU A 93 16.35 -10.07 3.36
C LEU A 93 16.07 -9.09 4.51
N GLU A 94 15.43 -9.54 5.59
CA GLU A 94 15.17 -8.71 6.77
C GLU A 94 16.46 -8.33 7.49
N MET A 95 17.43 -9.24 7.61
CA MET A 95 18.76 -8.94 8.13
C MET A 95 19.49 -7.92 7.24
N MET A 96 19.42 -8.07 5.91
CA MET A 96 19.98 -7.08 4.98
C MET A 96 19.34 -5.70 5.14
N TYR A 97 18.01 -5.63 5.38
CA TYR A 97 17.31 -4.38 5.67
C TYR A 97 17.73 -3.71 6.98
N ARG A 98 18.14 -4.48 7.99
CA ARG A 98 18.62 -3.94 9.27
C ARG A 98 20.11 -3.57 9.27
N MET A 99 20.85 -3.83 8.19
CA MET A 99 22.26 -3.43 8.10
C MET A 99 22.37 -1.89 8.13
N PRO A 100 23.23 -1.31 8.98
CA PRO A 100 23.37 0.14 9.04
C PRO A 100 23.84 0.73 7.71
N PRO A 101 23.20 1.81 7.22
CA PRO A 101 23.60 2.50 6.00
C PRO A 101 24.84 3.37 6.25
N ASN A 102 25.99 2.72 6.42
CA ASN A 102 27.28 3.36 6.69
C ASN A 102 28.29 3.12 5.55
N GLU A 103 29.51 3.65 5.69
CA GLU A 103 30.58 3.49 4.68
C GLU A 103 31.03 2.03 4.50
N LEU A 104 30.76 1.12 5.45
CA LEU A 104 31.05 -0.31 5.30
C LEU A 104 30.07 -1.00 4.35
N LEU A 105 28.79 -0.59 4.35
CA LEU A 105 27.77 -1.15 3.47
C LEU A 105 27.85 -0.57 2.04
N LYS A 106 28.30 0.69 1.91
CA LYS A 106 28.36 1.45 0.66
C LYS A 106 28.94 0.69 -0.55
N PRO A 107 30.03 -0.09 -0.44
CA PRO A 107 30.58 -0.85 -1.57
C PRO A 107 29.64 -1.93 -2.11
N HIS A 108 28.69 -2.39 -1.29
CA HIS A 108 27.77 -3.48 -1.61
C HIS A 108 26.41 -2.99 -2.11
N VAL A 109 26.12 -1.69 -2.03
CA VAL A 109 24.80 -1.11 -2.31
C VAL A 109 24.31 -1.43 -3.72
N GLU A 110 25.17 -1.27 -4.73
CA GLU A 110 24.79 -1.54 -6.12
C GLU A 110 24.43 -3.01 -6.33
N THR A 111 25.21 -3.93 -5.78
CA THR A 111 24.96 -5.38 -5.84
C THR A 111 23.65 -5.75 -5.13
N ILE A 112 23.39 -5.17 -3.96
CA ILE A 112 22.15 -5.40 -3.20
C ILE A 112 20.94 -4.89 -3.97
N LEU A 113 21.03 -3.68 -4.55
CA LEU A 113 19.95 -3.10 -5.36
C LEU A 113 19.67 -3.95 -6.59
N SER A 114 20.70 -4.37 -7.33
CA SER A 114 20.56 -5.24 -8.51
C SER A 114 19.88 -6.57 -8.17
N LEU A 115 20.26 -7.18 -7.04
CA LEU A 115 19.58 -8.37 -6.55
C LEU A 115 18.10 -8.07 -6.24
N CYS A 116 17.81 -7.02 -5.47
CA CYS A 116 16.44 -6.68 -5.09
C CYS A 116 15.55 -6.45 -6.31
N MET A 117 16.04 -5.72 -7.32
CA MET A 117 15.30 -5.46 -8.56
C MET A 117 14.92 -6.76 -9.29
N LYS A 118 15.83 -7.74 -9.34
CA LYS A 118 15.54 -9.07 -9.93
C LYS A 118 14.54 -9.86 -9.10
N LEU A 119 14.62 -9.78 -7.78
CA LEU A 119 13.72 -10.51 -6.89
C LEU A 119 12.27 -10.02 -6.99
N LEU A 120 12.02 -8.76 -7.36
CA LEU A 120 10.65 -8.23 -7.53
C LEU A 120 9.80 -9.04 -8.52
N GLU A 121 10.42 -9.61 -9.55
CA GLU A 121 9.75 -10.40 -10.60
C GLU A 121 9.58 -11.87 -10.25
N LEU A 122 10.40 -12.40 -9.35
CA LEU A 122 10.55 -13.84 -9.11
C LEU A 122 9.96 -14.29 -7.77
N GLU A 123 10.06 -13.45 -6.75
CA GLU A 123 9.77 -13.83 -5.37
C GLU A 123 8.27 -13.74 -5.02
N ASN A 124 7.94 -14.32 -3.87
CA ASN A 124 6.62 -14.18 -3.27
C ASN A 124 6.41 -12.80 -2.64
N GLU A 125 5.15 -12.47 -2.37
CA GLU A 125 4.73 -11.20 -1.74
C GLU A 125 5.57 -10.80 -0.51
N GLN A 126 5.81 -11.72 0.44
CA GLN A 126 6.48 -11.36 1.69
C GLN A 126 7.93 -10.93 1.47
N ASN A 127 8.64 -11.62 0.58
CA ASN A 127 10.03 -11.30 0.26
C ASN A 127 10.11 -10.01 -0.56
N VAL A 128 9.22 -9.83 -1.54
CA VAL A 128 9.16 -8.61 -2.36
C VAL A 128 8.89 -7.37 -1.52
N LEU A 129 8.01 -7.44 -0.52
CA LEU A 129 7.76 -6.32 0.39
C LEU A 129 9.02 -5.89 1.17
N VAL A 130 9.88 -6.83 1.56
CA VAL A 130 11.17 -6.51 2.19
C VAL A 130 12.13 -5.92 1.16
N CYS A 131 12.20 -6.47 -0.06
CA CYS A 131 13.00 -5.90 -1.15
C CYS A 131 12.62 -4.44 -1.45
N LEU A 132 11.33 -4.11 -1.50
CA LEU A 132 10.86 -2.73 -1.71
C LEU A 132 11.34 -1.78 -0.59
N ARG A 133 11.28 -2.21 0.67
CA ARG A 133 11.80 -1.43 1.81
C ARG A 133 13.30 -1.22 1.72
N LEU A 134 14.04 -2.26 1.35
CA LEU A 134 15.50 -2.19 1.15
C LEU A 134 15.86 -1.24 0.01
N ILE A 135 15.13 -1.29 -1.12
CA ILE A 135 15.28 -0.35 -2.23
C ILE A 135 15.06 1.10 -1.75
N ILE A 136 13.97 1.37 -1.03
CA ILE A 136 13.67 2.71 -0.50
C ILE A 136 14.82 3.20 0.39
N GLU A 137 15.26 2.37 1.33
CA GLU A 137 16.23 2.76 2.36
C GLU A 137 17.60 3.08 1.75
N LEU A 138 18.08 2.22 0.85
CA LEU A 138 19.37 2.41 0.17
C LEU A 138 19.36 3.63 -0.75
N HIS A 139 18.26 3.88 -1.47
CA HIS A 139 18.15 5.08 -2.32
C HIS A 139 18.07 6.36 -1.51
N LYS A 140 17.37 6.36 -0.35
CA LYS A 140 17.30 7.53 0.53
C LYS A 140 18.67 7.90 1.11
N HIS A 141 19.43 6.91 1.57
CA HIS A 141 20.71 7.12 2.24
C HIS A 141 21.87 7.39 1.28
N PHE A 142 22.02 6.55 0.25
CA PHE A 142 23.20 6.60 -0.62
C PHE A 142 22.99 7.39 -1.91
N ARG A 143 21.73 7.60 -2.33
CA ARG A 143 21.37 8.33 -3.56
C ARG A 143 22.22 7.89 -4.77
N PRO A 144 22.17 6.61 -5.16
CA PRO A 144 22.96 6.09 -6.27
C PRO A 144 22.65 6.85 -7.56
N ALA A 145 23.55 6.80 -8.55
CA ALA A 145 23.29 7.41 -9.85
C ALA A 145 22.14 6.68 -10.58
N TYR A 146 21.43 7.41 -11.45
CA TYR A 146 20.43 6.79 -12.32
C TYR A 146 21.08 5.75 -13.24
N ASN A 147 20.45 4.59 -13.38
CA ASN A 147 20.93 3.48 -14.20
C ASN A 147 19.78 2.77 -14.92
N GLN A 148 20.10 1.79 -15.76
CA GLN A 148 19.11 1.04 -16.55
C GLN A 148 18.17 0.20 -15.68
N GLU A 149 18.59 -0.25 -14.50
CA GLU A 149 17.75 -1.04 -13.59
C GLU A 149 16.60 -0.20 -13.02
N ILE A 150 16.83 1.09 -12.74
CA ILE A 150 15.76 2.02 -12.34
C ILE A 150 14.74 2.20 -13.46
N GLN A 151 15.20 2.32 -14.71
CA GLN A 151 14.30 2.40 -15.86
C GLN A 151 13.46 1.12 -16.00
N HIS A 152 14.11 -0.05 -15.88
CA HIS A 152 13.43 -1.34 -15.94
C HIS A 152 12.40 -1.49 -14.82
N PHE A 153 12.72 -1.06 -13.60
CA PHE A 153 11.77 -1.02 -12.48
C PHE A 153 10.53 -0.17 -12.80
N LEU A 154 10.70 1.01 -13.39
CA LEU A 154 9.56 1.84 -13.79
C LEU A 154 8.73 1.14 -14.88
N GLN A 155 9.35 0.50 -15.87
CA GLN A 155 8.61 -0.25 -16.88
C GLN A 155 7.85 -1.44 -16.27
N PHE A 156 8.48 -2.15 -15.33
CA PHE A 156 7.86 -3.21 -14.53
C PHE A 156 6.61 -2.70 -13.79
N VAL A 157 6.73 -1.60 -13.03
CA VAL A 157 5.58 -1.00 -12.31
C VAL A 157 4.46 -0.62 -13.28
N ARG A 158 4.79 0.01 -14.41
CA ARG A 158 3.81 0.37 -15.45
C ARG A 158 3.04 -0.86 -15.94
N SER A 159 3.74 -1.95 -16.21
CA SER A 159 3.14 -3.19 -16.70
C SER A 159 2.15 -3.80 -15.71
N ILE A 160 2.44 -3.74 -14.40
CA ILE A 160 1.52 -4.24 -13.36
C ILE A 160 0.20 -3.48 -13.42
N TYR A 161 0.24 -2.15 -13.47
CA TYR A 161 -0.96 -1.33 -13.54
C TYR A 161 -1.72 -1.49 -14.87
N GLN A 162 -1.00 -1.66 -15.99
CA GLN A 162 -1.62 -1.88 -17.30
C GLN A 162 -2.37 -3.22 -17.38
N ASN A 163 -1.84 -4.28 -16.75
CA ASN A 163 -2.44 -5.61 -16.79
C ASN A 163 -3.51 -5.82 -15.71
N LEU A 164 -3.60 -4.94 -14.71
CA LEU A 164 -4.55 -5.06 -13.60
C LEU A 164 -6.03 -5.17 -14.04
N PRO A 165 -6.53 -4.41 -15.05
CA PRO A 165 -7.89 -4.56 -15.54
C PRO A 165 -8.23 -5.99 -15.98
N ASP A 166 -7.29 -6.69 -16.62
CA ASP A 166 -7.48 -8.05 -17.11
C ASP A 166 -7.53 -9.08 -15.97
N HIS A 167 -7.04 -8.71 -14.79
CA HIS A 167 -7.05 -9.54 -13.59
C HIS A 167 -8.31 -9.36 -12.73
N MET A 168 -9.11 -8.31 -12.97
CA MET A 168 -10.23 -7.93 -12.10
C MET A 168 -11.22 -9.08 -11.86
N ASN A 169 -11.56 -9.84 -12.90
CA ASN A 169 -12.47 -10.98 -12.75
C ASN A 169 -11.84 -12.06 -11.85
N LYS A 170 -10.57 -12.41 -12.06
CA LYS A 170 -9.87 -13.46 -11.31
C LYS A 170 -9.57 -13.09 -9.84
N ILE A 171 -9.42 -11.79 -9.56
CA ILE A 171 -9.22 -11.25 -8.21
C ILE A 171 -10.49 -11.47 -7.38
N PHE A 172 -11.65 -11.17 -7.95
CA PHE A 172 -12.93 -11.13 -7.22
C PHE A 172 -13.84 -12.32 -7.45
N GLU A 173 -13.47 -13.24 -8.34
CA GLU A 173 -14.17 -14.51 -8.53
C GLU A 173 -14.23 -15.26 -7.19
N PRO A 174 -15.43 -15.57 -6.68
CA PRO A 174 -15.58 -16.33 -5.45
C PRO A 174 -14.97 -17.72 -5.61
N LYS A 175 -14.12 -18.12 -4.65
CA LYS A 175 -13.43 -19.42 -4.67
C LYS A 175 -13.83 -20.25 -3.48
N ASP A 176 -14.03 -21.54 -3.72
CA ASP A 176 -14.26 -22.49 -2.64
C ASP A 176 -12.98 -22.74 -1.85
N PRO A 177 -13.08 -23.04 -0.53
CA PRO A 177 -11.94 -23.42 0.28
C PRO A 177 -11.25 -24.67 -0.30
N ILE A 178 -9.93 -24.59 -0.47
CA ILE A 178 -9.14 -25.72 -0.98
C ILE A 178 -8.84 -26.70 0.15
N LYS A 179 -9.23 -27.96 -0.04
CA LYS A 179 -8.90 -29.07 0.86
C LYS A 179 -8.29 -30.22 0.06
N VAL A 180 -7.13 -30.70 0.49
CA VAL A 180 -6.38 -31.78 -0.18
C VAL A 180 -5.80 -32.76 0.82
N LYS A 181 -5.45 -33.97 0.39
CA LYS A 181 -4.79 -34.93 1.27
C LYS A 181 -3.31 -34.66 1.42
N ASP A 182 -2.69 -34.17 0.34
CA ASP A 182 -1.29 -33.81 0.28
C ASP A 182 -1.10 -32.61 -0.65
N LEU A 183 -0.13 -31.74 -0.35
CA LEU A 183 0.17 -30.56 -1.18
C LEU A 183 0.63 -30.95 -2.60
N SER A 184 1.18 -32.16 -2.78
CA SER A 184 1.57 -32.68 -4.09
C SER A 184 0.38 -32.96 -5.03
N GLU A 185 -0.85 -33.04 -4.51
CA GLU A 185 -2.06 -33.14 -5.34
C GLU A 185 -2.37 -31.82 -6.07
N LEU A 186 -1.80 -30.70 -5.62
CA LEU A 186 -2.06 -29.38 -6.18
C LEU A 186 -1.03 -29.00 -7.24
N ASN A 187 -1.52 -28.45 -8.36
CA ASN A 187 -0.68 -27.71 -9.28
C ASN A 187 -0.43 -26.29 -8.73
N ILE A 188 0.63 -26.15 -7.94
CA ILE A 188 1.01 -24.89 -7.30
C ILE A 188 1.23 -23.78 -8.34
N GLU A 189 1.87 -24.08 -9.49
CA GLU A 189 2.15 -23.07 -10.51
C GLU A 189 0.87 -22.49 -11.13
N ALA A 190 -0.11 -23.36 -11.41
CA ALA A 190 -1.42 -22.93 -11.89
C ALA A 190 -2.16 -22.08 -10.84
N LEU A 191 -2.13 -22.49 -9.56
CA LEU A 191 -2.74 -21.73 -8.47
C LEU A 191 -2.08 -20.36 -8.31
N LEU A 192 -0.75 -20.27 -8.39
CA LEU A 192 -0.02 -19.01 -8.28
C LEU A 192 -0.41 -18.02 -9.38
N SER A 193 -0.76 -18.48 -10.58
CA SER A 193 -1.19 -17.61 -11.68
C SER A 193 -2.54 -16.90 -11.45
N ILE A 194 -3.30 -17.36 -10.45
CA ILE A 194 -4.63 -16.83 -10.11
C ILE A 194 -4.74 -16.42 -8.63
N THR A 195 -3.62 -16.33 -7.92
CA THR A 195 -3.58 -15.97 -6.49
C THR A 195 -3.01 -14.57 -6.33
N TYR A 196 -3.80 -13.66 -5.73
CA TYR A 196 -3.50 -12.23 -5.59
C TYR A 196 -3.32 -11.79 -4.12
N THR A 197 -3.74 -12.65 -3.18
CA THR A 197 -3.60 -12.53 -1.74
C THR A 197 -3.26 -13.89 -1.14
N SER A 198 -2.81 -13.95 0.11
CA SER A 198 -2.58 -15.22 0.80
C SER A 198 -3.82 -16.12 0.78
N LEU A 199 -3.62 -17.39 0.44
CA LEU A 199 -4.66 -18.40 0.33
C LEU A 199 -4.41 -19.54 1.33
N ALA A 200 -5.37 -19.78 2.22
CA ALA A 200 -5.32 -20.90 3.15
C ALA A 200 -5.74 -22.21 2.45
N ILE A 201 -4.91 -23.23 2.59
CA ILE A 201 -5.10 -24.58 2.05
C ILE A 201 -5.19 -25.54 3.25
N GLN A 202 -6.27 -26.32 3.32
CA GLN A 202 -6.42 -27.35 4.36
C GLN A 202 -5.84 -28.67 3.85
N VAL A 203 -4.92 -29.24 4.61
CA VAL A 203 -4.24 -30.50 4.29
C VAL A 203 -4.58 -31.54 5.34
N ASP A 204 -5.07 -32.70 4.90
CA ASP A 204 -5.35 -33.81 5.81
C ASP A 204 -4.04 -34.38 6.37
N LYS A 205 -3.97 -34.50 7.69
CA LYS A 205 -2.84 -35.06 8.42
C LYS A 205 -3.32 -36.12 9.39
N LYS A 206 -2.49 -37.13 9.63
CA LYS A 206 -2.74 -38.11 10.69
C LYS A 206 -1.89 -37.75 11.88
N LEU A 207 -2.52 -37.58 13.05
CA LEU A 207 -1.81 -37.45 14.32
C LEU A 207 -1.04 -38.75 14.61
N PRO A 208 -0.02 -38.71 15.49
CA PRO A 208 0.71 -39.92 15.92
C PRO A 208 -0.21 -41.03 16.44
N ASP A 209 -1.36 -40.65 17.03
CA ASP A 209 -2.38 -41.57 17.55
C ASP A 209 -3.35 -42.10 16.48
N GLY A 210 -3.09 -41.84 15.20
CA GLY A 210 -3.92 -42.27 14.05
C GLY A 210 -5.20 -41.46 13.83
N ARG A 211 -5.51 -40.47 14.68
CA ARG A 211 -6.66 -39.58 14.50
C ARG A 211 -6.47 -38.65 13.30
N PRO A 212 -7.46 -38.49 12.41
CA PRO A 212 -7.39 -37.50 11.35
C PRO A 212 -7.46 -36.09 11.95
N THR A 213 -6.58 -35.21 11.51
CA THR A 213 -6.57 -33.78 11.80
C THR A 213 -6.36 -33.02 10.49
N THR A 214 -6.73 -31.75 10.44
CA THR A 214 -6.47 -30.88 9.29
C THR A 214 -5.45 -29.83 9.69
N GLU A 215 -4.34 -29.75 8.97
CA GLU A 215 -3.36 -28.67 9.09
C GLU A 215 -3.68 -27.58 8.07
N THR A 216 -3.50 -26.31 8.42
CA THR A 216 -3.68 -25.21 7.48
C THR A 216 -2.32 -24.73 7.02
N CYS A 217 -2.14 -24.69 5.70
CA CYS A 217 -0.95 -24.22 5.02
C CYS A 217 -1.28 -22.97 4.21
N THR A 218 -0.38 -22.00 4.16
CA THR A 218 -0.64 -20.71 3.52
C THR A 218 0.15 -20.58 2.22
N LEU A 219 -0.56 -20.54 1.09
CA LEU A 219 0.01 -20.18 -0.21
C LEU A 219 0.11 -18.65 -0.32
N ILE A 220 1.32 -18.16 -0.53
CA ILE A 220 1.66 -16.75 -0.71
C ILE A 220 1.66 -16.45 -2.22
N PRO A 221 1.00 -15.36 -2.67
CA PRO A 221 1.00 -14.99 -4.09
C PRO A 221 2.40 -14.61 -4.58
N LYS A 222 2.58 -14.66 -5.91
CA LYS A 222 3.74 -14.03 -6.57
C LYS A 222 3.71 -12.53 -6.29
N GLY A 223 4.87 -11.93 -6.01
CA GLY A 223 4.95 -10.49 -5.71
C GLY A 223 4.36 -9.63 -6.82
N VAL A 224 4.56 -10.02 -8.09
CA VAL A 224 4.03 -9.33 -9.27
C VAL A 224 2.50 -9.28 -9.34
N LEU A 225 1.80 -10.23 -8.70
CA LEU A 225 0.34 -10.30 -8.66
C LEU A 225 -0.25 -9.81 -7.33
N SER A 226 0.60 -9.53 -6.33
CA SER A 226 0.14 -9.19 -4.99
C SER A 226 -0.49 -7.80 -4.92
N LEU A 227 -1.68 -7.73 -4.35
CA LEU A 227 -2.35 -6.45 -4.07
C LEU A 227 -1.61 -5.64 -2.99
N LYS A 228 -0.91 -6.30 -2.06
CA LYS A 228 -0.11 -5.61 -1.03
C LYS A 228 1.19 -5.03 -1.60
N VAL A 229 1.84 -5.74 -2.52
CA VAL A 229 2.97 -5.18 -3.26
C VAL A 229 2.51 -3.97 -4.07
N LEU A 230 1.36 -4.06 -4.75
CA LEU A 230 0.78 -2.96 -5.50
C LEU A 230 0.55 -1.70 -4.65
N GLN A 231 0.15 -1.85 -3.39
CA GLN A 231 0.00 -0.73 -2.44
C GLN A 231 1.30 0.02 -2.18
N GLU A 232 2.44 -0.67 -2.16
CA GLU A 232 3.74 -0.07 -1.84
C GLU A 232 4.35 0.63 -3.07
N LEU A 233 4.14 0.11 -4.29
CA LEU A 233 4.78 0.64 -5.52
C LEU A 233 4.71 2.17 -5.70
N PRO A 234 3.60 2.88 -5.45
CA PRO A 234 3.52 4.32 -5.64
C PRO A 234 4.55 5.12 -4.82
N ILE A 235 4.89 4.70 -3.59
CA ILE A 235 5.86 5.44 -2.77
C ILE A 235 7.28 5.35 -3.35
N ILE A 236 7.62 4.23 -4.00
CA ILE A 236 8.92 4.06 -4.67
C ILE A 236 8.96 4.90 -5.94
N VAL A 237 7.88 4.95 -6.73
CA VAL A 237 7.81 5.84 -7.90
C VAL A 237 8.00 7.31 -7.50
N VAL A 238 7.38 7.74 -6.39
CA VAL A 238 7.61 9.08 -5.83
C VAL A 238 9.09 9.29 -5.48
N LEU A 239 9.73 8.33 -4.82
CA LEU A 239 11.14 8.40 -4.48
C LEU A 239 12.02 8.50 -5.74
N MET A 240 11.78 7.68 -6.76
CA MET A 240 12.52 7.72 -8.02
C MET A 240 12.34 9.06 -8.73
N TYR A 241 11.11 9.61 -8.73
CA TYR A 241 10.85 10.94 -9.29
C TYR A 241 11.56 12.06 -8.51
N GLN A 242 11.63 11.97 -7.18
CA GLN A 242 12.33 12.94 -6.35
C GLN A 242 13.84 12.94 -6.57
N LEU A 243 14.44 11.76 -6.78
CA LEU A 243 15.88 11.61 -6.98
C LEU A 243 16.31 11.89 -8.44
N TYR A 244 15.50 11.48 -9.42
CA TYR A 244 15.90 11.42 -10.83
C TYR A 244 14.92 12.14 -11.76
N LYS A 245 14.40 13.29 -11.32
CA LYS A 245 13.31 14.04 -11.98
C LYS A 245 13.43 14.12 -13.52
N GLN A 246 14.60 14.49 -14.05
CA GLN A 246 14.81 14.65 -15.49
C GLN A 246 14.63 13.34 -16.27
N ASN A 247 15.05 12.21 -15.69
CA ASN A 247 14.96 10.90 -16.33
C ASN A 247 13.56 10.28 -16.19
N VAL A 248 12.82 10.60 -15.13
CA VAL A 248 11.57 9.93 -14.75
C VAL A 248 10.31 10.70 -15.18
N GLN A 249 10.44 11.99 -15.51
CA GLN A 249 9.30 12.86 -15.86
C GLN A 249 8.44 12.32 -17.02
N GLN A 250 9.06 11.77 -18.07
CA GLN A 250 8.31 11.21 -19.19
C GLN A 250 7.53 9.95 -18.78
N GLU A 251 8.15 9.04 -18.03
CA GLU A 251 7.50 7.83 -17.53
C GLU A 251 6.29 8.16 -16.64
N VAL A 252 6.43 9.16 -15.74
CA VAL A 252 5.31 9.60 -14.89
C VAL A 252 4.16 10.19 -15.72
N THR A 253 4.46 10.90 -16.81
CA THR A 253 3.44 11.42 -17.71
C THR A 253 2.64 10.27 -18.33
N ASP A 254 3.34 9.24 -18.80
CA ASP A 254 2.73 8.05 -19.38
C ASP A 254 1.92 7.21 -18.36
N TYR A 255 2.22 7.33 -17.06
CA TYR A 255 1.50 6.62 -16.01
C TYR A 255 0.13 7.22 -15.70
N ILE A 256 -0.06 8.54 -15.89
CA ILE A 256 -1.26 9.25 -15.45
C ILE A 256 -2.55 8.60 -15.99
N PRO A 257 -2.69 8.31 -17.31
CA PRO A 257 -3.89 7.66 -17.83
C PRO A 257 -4.14 6.27 -17.22
N ILE A 258 -3.06 5.50 -16.99
CA ILE A 258 -3.13 4.13 -16.46
C ILE A 258 -3.59 4.15 -14.99
N ILE A 259 -3.05 5.07 -14.20
CA ILE A 259 -3.42 5.29 -12.80
C ILE A 259 -4.88 5.75 -12.70
N ILE A 260 -5.30 6.69 -13.55
CA ILE A 260 -6.69 7.14 -13.59
C ILE A 260 -7.63 5.99 -13.97
N GLY A 261 -7.22 5.13 -14.92
CA GLY A 261 -7.94 3.89 -15.21
C GLY A 261 -8.04 2.99 -13.97
N THR A 262 -6.94 2.79 -13.25
CA THR A 262 -6.88 1.94 -12.05
C THR A 262 -7.84 2.38 -10.95
N ILE A 263 -7.96 3.68 -10.67
CA ILE A 263 -8.87 4.18 -9.62
C ILE A 263 -10.36 4.08 -10.00
N THR A 264 -10.68 3.84 -11.28
CA THR A 264 -12.07 3.61 -11.74
C THR A 264 -12.50 2.15 -11.68
N LEU A 265 -11.54 1.23 -11.51
CA LEU A 265 -11.83 -0.20 -11.47
C LEU A 265 -12.74 -0.53 -10.27
N LYS A 266 -13.72 -1.40 -10.51
CA LYS A 266 -14.61 -1.93 -9.49
C LYS A 266 -14.89 -3.41 -9.74
N PRO A 267 -15.12 -4.21 -8.69
CA PRO A 267 -15.60 -5.58 -8.86
C PRO A 267 -16.93 -5.59 -9.62
N ALA A 268 -17.18 -6.66 -10.38
CA ALA A 268 -18.48 -6.90 -11.00
C ALA A 268 -19.59 -6.97 -9.92
N GLU A 269 -20.78 -6.47 -10.25
CA GLU A 269 -21.90 -6.40 -9.31
C GLU A 269 -22.33 -7.80 -8.84
N ASP A 270 -22.32 -8.78 -9.75
CA ASP A 270 -22.63 -10.19 -9.46
C ASP A 270 -21.64 -10.80 -8.46
N HIS A 271 -20.34 -10.50 -8.60
CA HIS A 271 -19.32 -10.96 -7.65
C HIS A 271 -19.54 -10.34 -6.27
N ARG A 272 -19.84 -9.04 -6.22
CA ARG A 272 -20.05 -8.31 -4.96
C ARG A 272 -21.31 -8.76 -4.22
N ALA A 273 -22.34 -9.19 -4.95
CA ALA A 273 -23.57 -9.73 -4.38
C ALA A 273 -23.41 -11.17 -3.85
N ASN A 274 -22.34 -11.88 -4.25
CA ASN A 274 -22.12 -13.26 -3.84
C ASN A 274 -21.79 -13.35 -2.32
N PRO A 275 -22.42 -14.27 -1.57
CA PRO A 275 -22.11 -14.50 -0.16
C PRO A 275 -20.63 -14.85 0.12
N ASN A 276 -19.96 -15.49 -0.84
CA ASN A 276 -18.56 -15.89 -0.77
C ASN A 276 -17.59 -14.80 -1.27
N PHE A 277 -18.07 -13.56 -1.46
CA PHE A 277 -17.21 -12.45 -1.85
C PHE A 277 -16.12 -12.22 -0.80
N ASN A 278 -14.87 -12.30 -1.23
CA ASN A 278 -13.74 -12.12 -0.34
C ASN A 278 -13.55 -10.63 0.02
N LYS A 279 -14.07 -10.24 1.18
CA LYS A 279 -13.97 -8.87 1.69
C LYS A 279 -12.53 -8.45 1.97
N GLU A 280 -11.66 -9.35 2.40
CA GLU A 280 -10.26 -9.04 2.69
C GLU A 280 -9.50 -8.67 1.42
N VAL A 281 -9.70 -9.44 0.34
CA VAL A 281 -9.17 -9.12 -1.00
C VAL A 281 -9.65 -7.75 -1.47
N PHE A 282 -10.93 -7.44 -1.24
CA PHE A 282 -11.48 -6.12 -1.60
C PHE A 282 -10.87 -4.99 -0.77
N VAL A 283 -10.59 -5.21 0.52
CA VAL A 283 -9.88 -4.25 1.37
C VAL A 283 -8.46 -4.00 0.84
N ASP A 284 -7.72 -5.06 0.51
CA ASP A 284 -6.37 -4.92 -0.05
C ASP A 284 -6.38 -4.22 -1.42
N PHE A 285 -7.36 -4.51 -2.27
CA PHE A 285 -7.55 -3.83 -3.55
C PHE A 285 -7.88 -2.35 -3.39
N MET A 286 -8.83 -2.02 -2.50
CA MET A 286 -9.16 -0.63 -2.18
C MET A 286 -7.96 0.13 -1.62
N GLY A 287 -7.14 -0.51 -0.78
CA GLY A 287 -5.87 0.02 -0.33
C GLY A 287 -4.96 0.40 -1.50
N ALA A 288 -4.82 -0.49 -2.49
CA ALA A 288 -3.99 -0.24 -3.67
C ALA A 288 -4.51 0.95 -4.48
N GLN A 289 -5.82 1.05 -4.70
CA GLN A 289 -6.43 2.19 -5.39
C GLN A 289 -6.21 3.51 -4.64
N ILE A 290 -6.34 3.51 -3.31
CA ILE A 290 -6.15 4.71 -2.47
C ILE A 290 -4.69 5.16 -2.47
N LYS A 291 -3.72 4.24 -2.40
CA LYS A 291 -2.29 4.58 -2.53
C LYS A 291 -1.96 5.12 -3.92
N THR A 292 -2.57 4.54 -4.96
CA THR A 292 -2.46 5.02 -6.34
C THR A 292 -3.03 6.42 -6.50
N LEU A 293 -4.22 6.69 -5.93
CA LEU A 293 -4.82 8.02 -5.89
C LEU A 293 -3.96 9.02 -5.11
N SER A 294 -3.36 8.58 -4.00
CA SER A 294 -2.46 9.42 -3.18
C SER A 294 -1.23 9.84 -3.97
N PHE A 295 -0.69 8.95 -4.82
CA PHE A 295 0.38 9.30 -5.76
C PHE A 295 -0.09 10.30 -6.82
N LEU A 296 -1.26 10.09 -7.43
CA LEU A 296 -1.83 11.06 -8.36
C LEU A 296 -1.97 12.43 -7.68
N ALA A 297 -2.52 12.47 -6.47
CA ALA A 297 -2.69 13.69 -5.67
C ALA A 297 -1.36 14.38 -5.34
N TYR A 298 -0.26 13.64 -5.20
CA TYR A 298 1.08 14.20 -4.98
C TYR A 298 1.59 14.95 -6.23
N ILE A 299 1.40 14.38 -7.42
CA ILE A 299 1.93 14.95 -8.67
C ILE A 299 0.97 15.92 -9.38
N ILE A 300 -0.29 15.98 -8.95
CA ILE A 300 -1.38 16.65 -9.68
C ILE A 300 -1.12 18.12 -10.01
N ARG A 301 -0.44 18.85 -9.12
CA ARG A 301 -0.12 20.27 -9.32
C ARG A 301 0.89 20.49 -10.45
N ILE A 302 1.74 19.50 -10.72
CA ILE A 302 2.78 19.58 -11.74
C ILE A 302 2.20 19.19 -13.11
N TYR A 303 1.32 18.20 -13.14
CA TYR A 303 0.77 17.62 -14.38
C TYR A 303 -0.72 17.96 -14.59
N GLN A 304 -1.16 19.13 -14.14
CA GLN A 304 -2.57 19.52 -14.14
C GLN A 304 -3.20 19.49 -15.54
N GLN A 305 -2.43 19.82 -16.59
CA GLN A 305 -2.90 19.75 -17.98
C GLN A 305 -3.24 18.31 -18.39
N VAL A 306 -2.31 17.37 -18.19
CA VAL A 306 -2.46 15.95 -18.56
C VAL A 306 -3.57 15.30 -17.73
N VAL A 307 -3.62 15.57 -16.42
CA VAL A 307 -4.71 15.08 -15.56
C VAL A 307 -6.06 15.68 -15.98
N GLY A 308 -6.06 16.94 -16.44
CA GLY A 308 -7.24 17.63 -16.95
C GLY A 308 -7.93 16.90 -18.10
N GLU A 309 -7.16 16.30 -19.01
CA GLU A 309 -7.65 15.51 -20.15
C GLU A 309 -8.45 14.26 -19.71
N HIS A 310 -8.11 13.70 -18.55
CA HIS A 310 -8.76 12.51 -17.98
C HIS A 310 -9.60 12.82 -16.72
N SER A 311 -9.93 14.10 -16.50
CA SER A 311 -10.53 14.56 -15.24
C SER A 311 -11.90 13.95 -14.94
N GLN A 312 -12.69 13.62 -15.96
CA GLN A 312 -14.00 12.98 -15.76
C GLN A 312 -13.85 11.59 -15.11
N LEU A 313 -12.98 10.74 -15.67
CA LEU A 313 -12.70 9.41 -15.12
C LEU A 313 -12.13 9.49 -13.71
N MET A 314 -11.27 10.48 -13.44
CA MET A 314 -10.74 10.72 -12.10
C MET A 314 -11.86 11.02 -11.09
N VAL A 315 -12.81 11.90 -11.43
CA VAL A 315 -13.95 12.23 -10.57
C VAL A 315 -14.82 10.99 -10.33
N GLU A 316 -15.14 10.25 -11.40
CA GLU A 316 -15.92 9.00 -11.31
C GLU A 316 -15.23 7.97 -10.41
N GLY A 317 -13.91 7.79 -10.53
CA GLY A 317 -13.12 6.90 -9.69
C GLY A 317 -13.14 7.30 -8.22
N ILE A 318 -12.93 8.57 -7.90
CA ILE A 318 -12.97 9.08 -6.51
C ILE A 318 -14.35 8.87 -5.88
N LEU A 319 -15.43 9.22 -6.59
CA LEU A 319 -16.80 9.04 -6.10
C LEU A 319 -17.17 7.56 -5.96
N GLY A 320 -16.72 6.73 -6.91
CA GLY A 320 -16.86 5.27 -6.85
C GLY A 320 -16.19 4.71 -5.61
N MET A 321 -14.93 5.06 -5.36
CA MET A 321 -14.21 4.63 -4.16
C MET A 321 -14.88 5.11 -2.87
N LEU A 322 -15.35 6.36 -2.80
CA LEU A 322 -16.06 6.87 -1.61
C LEU A 322 -17.32 6.06 -1.33
N THR A 323 -18.09 5.73 -2.37
CA THR A 323 -19.32 4.94 -2.27
C THR A 323 -19.05 3.50 -1.89
N LEU A 324 -18.02 2.88 -2.47
CA LEU A 324 -17.75 1.46 -2.34
C LEU A 324 -16.85 1.11 -1.15
N CYS A 325 -16.16 2.08 -0.55
CA CYS A 325 -15.20 1.86 0.53
C CYS A 325 -15.85 1.13 1.72
N PRO A 326 -15.27 -0.01 2.16
CA PRO A 326 -15.76 -0.79 3.30
C PRO A 326 -15.95 0.06 4.55
N MET A 327 -17.02 -0.22 5.31
CA MET A 327 -17.33 0.54 6.54
C MET A 327 -16.54 0.04 7.74
N GLU A 328 -16.04 -1.19 7.67
CA GLU A 328 -15.28 -1.86 8.70
C GLU A 328 -13.86 -1.28 8.84
N VAL A 329 -13.33 -0.66 7.78
CA VAL A 329 -11.92 -0.24 7.67
C VAL A 329 -11.81 1.29 7.63
N THR A 330 -11.91 1.91 8.80
CA THR A 330 -11.93 3.38 8.94
C THR A 330 -10.67 4.06 8.39
N HIS A 331 -9.49 3.44 8.51
CA HIS A 331 -8.23 4.05 8.05
C HIS A 331 -8.19 4.24 6.52
N LEU A 332 -8.79 3.35 5.73
CA LEU A 332 -8.85 3.49 4.28
C LEU A 332 -9.67 4.73 3.88
N ARG A 333 -10.86 4.92 4.48
CA ARG A 333 -11.66 6.11 4.19
C ARG A 333 -10.95 7.41 4.60
N LYS A 334 -10.20 7.39 5.71
CA LYS A 334 -9.37 8.54 6.11
C LYS A 334 -8.34 8.88 5.03
N GLU A 335 -7.57 7.90 4.56
CA GLU A 335 -6.57 8.13 3.51
C GLU A 335 -7.20 8.59 2.19
N LEU A 336 -8.34 8.01 1.80
CA LEU A 336 -9.11 8.43 0.62
C LEU A 336 -9.55 9.89 0.71
N LEU A 337 -10.08 10.33 1.85
CA LEU A 337 -10.48 11.73 2.07
C LEU A 337 -9.29 12.68 2.02
N ILE A 338 -8.12 12.29 2.55
CA ILE A 338 -6.90 13.09 2.47
C ILE A 338 -6.45 13.25 1.01
N ALA A 339 -6.41 12.15 0.25
CA ALA A 339 -6.05 12.20 -1.17
C ALA A 339 -7.04 13.03 -1.99
N ALA A 340 -8.35 12.84 -1.77
CA ALA A 340 -9.39 13.64 -2.40
C ALA A 340 -9.25 15.13 -2.06
N ARG A 341 -8.98 15.49 -0.81
CA ARG A 341 -8.77 16.88 -0.38
C ARG A 341 -7.64 17.55 -1.17
N HIS A 342 -6.52 16.87 -1.38
CA HIS A 342 -5.40 17.41 -2.16
C HIS A 342 -5.78 17.69 -3.61
N ILE A 343 -6.61 16.83 -4.22
CA ILE A 343 -7.13 17.01 -5.58
C ILE A 343 -8.11 18.18 -5.63
N LEU A 344 -9.05 18.25 -4.69
CA LEU A 344 -10.04 19.33 -4.58
C LEU A 344 -9.42 20.70 -4.28
N ALA A 345 -8.19 20.75 -3.76
CA ALA A 345 -7.45 21.99 -3.59
C ALA A 345 -6.92 22.59 -4.92
N THR A 346 -7.00 21.86 -6.03
CA THR A 346 -6.63 22.36 -7.37
C THR A 346 -7.82 22.88 -8.16
N ASP A 347 -7.61 23.46 -9.35
CA ASP A 347 -8.72 23.95 -10.19
C ASP A 347 -9.57 22.83 -10.78
N LEU A 348 -9.11 21.58 -10.70
CA LEU A 348 -9.89 20.40 -11.08
C LEU A 348 -11.15 20.22 -10.20
N ARG A 349 -11.25 20.92 -9.05
CA ARG A 349 -12.47 21.00 -8.23
C ARG A 349 -13.73 21.36 -9.02
N ILE A 350 -13.60 22.16 -10.08
CA ILE A 350 -14.73 22.55 -10.93
C ILE A 350 -15.40 21.33 -11.56
N LYS A 351 -14.64 20.26 -11.82
CA LYS A 351 -15.15 19.01 -12.41
C LYS A 351 -16.05 18.21 -11.45
N PHE A 352 -16.03 18.52 -10.16
CA PHE A 352 -16.90 17.88 -9.16
C PHE A 352 -18.26 18.56 -9.02
N VAL A 353 -18.43 19.78 -9.56
CA VAL A 353 -19.69 20.55 -9.46
C VAL A 353 -20.92 19.75 -9.91
N PRO A 354 -20.91 19.00 -11.03
CA PRO A 354 -22.07 18.20 -11.45
C PRO A 354 -22.45 17.05 -10.49
N PHE A 355 -21.60 16.73 -9.52
CA PHE A 355 -21.77 15.60 -8.61
C PHE A 355 -21.88 16.04 -7.14
N MET A 356 -22.12 17.33 -6.88
CA MET A 356 -22.19 17.88 -5.53
C MET A 356 -23.28 17.25 -4.68
N ASP A 357 -24.40 16.85 -5.29
CA ASP A 357 -25.45 16.07 -4.63
C ASP A 357 -24.93 14.81 -3.94
N LYS A 358 -23.99 14.10 -4.56
CA LYS A 358 -23.37 12.90 -3.97
C LYS A 358 -22.39 13.25 -2.86
N LEU A 359 -21.71 14.39 -2.96
CA LEU A 359 -20.74 14.84 -1.94
C LEU A 359 -21.41 15.42 -0.69
N PHE A 360 -22.63 15.95 -0.84
CA PHE A 360 -23.46 16.38 0.30
C PHE A 360 -24.12 15.22 1.05
N ASP A 361 -24.17 14.02 0.45
CA ASP A 361 -24.65 12.82 1.12
C ASP A 361 -23.58 12.33 2.12
N GLU A 362 -23.85 12.51 3.41
CA GLU A 362 -22.97 12.05 4.50
C GLU A 362 -22.71 10.54 4.44
N SER A 363 -23.68 9.75 3.97
CA SER A 363 -23.52 8.30 3.86
C SER A 363 -22.53 7.90 2.76
N VAL A 364 -22.31 8.77 1.76
CA VAL A 364 -21.28 8.59 0.73
C VAL A 364 -19.94 9.12 1.24
N LEU A 365 -19.92 10.32 1.82
CA LEU A 365 -18.69 11.00 2.23
C LEU A 365 -18.02 10.32 3.44
N LEU A 366 -18.79 9.97 4.47
CA LEU A 366 -18.32 9.34 5.70
C LEU A 366 -18.56 7.82 5.72
N GLY A 367 -19.52 7.33 4.94
CA GLY A 367 -19.96 5.95 5.02
C GLY A 367 -20.92 5.69 6.17
N LYS A 368 -21.27 4.41 6.34
CA LYS A 368 -22.23 3.94 7.35
C LYS A 368 -21.57 3.43 8.65
N GLY A 369 -20.24 3.49 8.75
CA GLY A 369 -19.49 2.98 9.89
C GLY A 369 -19.48 3.97 11.06
N TRP A 370 -19.86 3.51 12.26
CA TRP A 370 -19.92 4.36 13.45
C TRP A 370 -18.59 5.03 13.79
N THR A 371 -17.50 4.26 13.87
CA THR A 371 -16.16 4.78 14.16
C THR A 371 -15.69 5.78 13.11
N THR A 372 -16.03 5.56 11.85
CA THR A 372 -15.70 6.45 10.75
C THR A 372 -16.46 7.77 10.87
N HIS A 373 -17.75 7.71 11.21
CA HIS A 373 -18.57 8.87 11.45
C HIS A 373 -18.03 9.73 12.60
N GLU A 374 -17.71 9.12 13.74
CA GLU A 374 -17.20 9.86 14.89
C GLU A 374 -15.83 10.49 14.66
N SER A 375 -14.90 9.75 14.03
CA SER A 375 -13.51 10.20 13.89
C SER A 375 -13.23 11.08 12.69
N LEU A 376 -13.98 10.95 11.59
CA LEU A 376 -13.67 11.61 10.31
C LEU A 376 -14.55 12.82 9.99
N ARG A 377 -15.64 13.06 10.73
CA ARG A 377 -16.50 14.25 10.57
C ARG A 377 -15.73 15.56 10.45
N PRO A 378 -14.75 15.87 11.32
CA PRO A 378 -13.98 17.12 11.20
C PRO A 378 -13.22 17.25 9.87
N LEU A 379 -12.58 16.17 9.40
CA LEU A 379 -11.84 16.15 8.14
C LEU A 379 -12.78 16.28 6.94
N ALA A 380 -13.89 15.52 6.95
CA ALA A 380 -14.87 15.50 5.88
C ALA A 380 -15.56 16.87 5.71
N TYR A 381 -16.09 17.45 6.80
CA TYR A 381 -16.75 18.75 6.73
C TYR A 381 -15.79 19.90 6.44
N SER A 382 -14.55 19.85 6.94
CA SER A 382 -13.53 20.83 6.54
C SER A 382 -13.24 20.74 5.04
N THR A 383 -13.10 19.53 4.50
CA THR A 383 -12.83 19.33 3.07
C THR A 383 -14.00 19.77 2.20
N LEU A 384 -15.23 19.40 2.58
CA LEU A 384 -16.45 19.78 1.88
C LEU A 384 -16.69 21.30 1.98
N GLY A 385 -16.43 21.90 3.14
CA GLY A 385 -16.57 23.34 3.35
C GLY A 385 -15.58 24.14 2.50
N ASP A 386 -14.32 23.70 2.45
CA ASP A 386 -13.30 24.26 1.56
C ASP A 386 -13.76 24.14 0.09
N LEU A 387 -14.27 22.99 -0.34
CA LEU A 387 -14.77 22.79 -1.70
C LEU A 387 -15.92 23.76 -2.03
N VAL A 388 -16.98 23.77 -1.21
CA VAL A 388 -18.16 24.62 -1.40
C VAL A 388 -17.74 26.09 -1.47
N HIS A 389 -16.84 26.53 -0.57
CA HIS A 389 -16.33 27.89 -0.60
C HIS A 389 -15.74 28.23 -1.97
N HIS A 390 -14.85 27.39 -2.50
CA HIS A 390 -14.14 27.69 -3.76
C HIS A 390 -15.03 27.54 -5.00
N VAL A 391 -16.05 26.68 -4.99
CA VAL A 391 -16.91 26.45 -6.16
C VAL A 391 -18.25 27.17 -6.11
N ARG A 392 -18.56 27.93 -5.03
CA ARG A 392 -19.87 28.57 -4.79
C ARG A 392 -20.47 29.31 -5.99
N GLN A 393 -19.64 30.00 -6.78
CA GLN A 393 -20.08 30.75 -7.95
C GLN A 393 -20.62 29.85 -9.07
N HIS A 394 -20.18 28.59 -9.13
CA HIS A 394 -20.58 27.61 -10.13
C HIS A 394 -21.74 26.70 -9.67
N LEU A 395 -22.10 26.72 -8.38
CA LEU A 395 -23.14 25.83 -7.84
C LEU A 395 -24.55 26.29 -8.24
N PRO A 396 -25.45 25.37 -8.63
CA PRO A 396 -26.86 25.69 -8.81
C PRO A 396 -27.52 26.02 -7.47
N MET A 397 -28.65 26.74 -7.51
CA MET A 397 -29.35 27.19 -6.29
C MET A 397 -29.80 26.02 -5.39
N SER A 398 -30.15 24.87 -5.98
CA SER A 398 -30.47 23.64 -5.25
C SER A 398 -29.33 23.20 -4.32
N ASP A 399 -28.10 23.26 -4.82
CA ASP A 399 -26.91 22.76 -4.14
C ASP A 399 -26.44 23.75 -3.09
N LEU A 400 -26.60 25.05 -3.37
CA LEU A 400 -26.40 26.11 -2.37
C LEU A 400 -27.37 25.95 -1.19
N ALA A 401 -28.64 25.63 -1.44
CA ALA A 401 -29.61 25.40 -0.38
C ALA A 401 -29.25 24.16 0.46
N LYS A 402 -28.84 23.06 -0.17
CA LYS A 402 -28.34 21.86 0.54
C LYS A 402 -27.11 22.16 1.37
N ALA A 403 -26.16 22.94 0.84
CA ALA A 403 -24.98 23.39 1.57
C ALA A 403 -25.37 24.20 2.81
N VAL A 404 -26.25 25.19 2.67
CA VAL A 404 -26.74 26.00 3.79
C VAL A 404 -27.37 25.13 4.86
N HIS A 405 -28.28 24.22 4.49
CA HIS A 405 -28.92 23.30 5.43
C HIS A 405 -27.90 22.43 6.18
N LEU A 406 -26.95 21.81 5.47
CA LEU A 406 -25.92 20.96 6.08
C LEU A 406 -25.03 21.75 7.05
N PHE A 407 -24.49 22.88 6.64
CA PHE A 407 -23.59 23.67 7.48
C PHE A 407 -24.32 24.38 8.63
N SER A 408 -25.61 24.68 8.50
CA SER A 408 -26.44 25.12 9.62
C SER A 408 -26.60 24.03 10.68
N ASN A 409 -26.86 22.78 10.27
CA ASN A 409 -26.91 21.66 11.21
C ASN A 409 -25.58 21.47 11.94
N ASN A 410 -24.45 21.59 11.23
CA ASN A 410 -23.12 21.48 11.83
C ASN A 410 -22.84 22.55 12.90
N VAL A 411 -23.43 23.75 12.79
CA VAL A 411 -23.29 24.83 13.79
C VAL A 411 -24.01 24.45 15.09
N HIS A 412 -25.13 23.74 14.99
CA HIS A 412 -25.94 23.33 16.13
C HIS A 412 -25.55 21.96 16.72
N ASP A 413 -24.63 21.23 16.07
CA ASP A 413 -24.16 19.93 16.55
C ASP A 413 -23.06 20.10 17.61
N GLU A 414 -23.43 19.85 18.88
CA GLU A 414 -22.53 19.91 20.04
C GLU A 414 -21.45 18.81 20.04
N THR A 415 -21.63 17.75 19.24
CA THR A 415 -20.64 16.66 19.15
C THR A 415 -19.45 17.02 18.25
N LEU A 416 -19.57 18.08 17.45
CA LEU A 416 -18.49 18.56 16.59
C LEU A 416 -17.53 19.48 17.34
N PRO A 417 -16.22 19.46 17.01
CA PRO A 417 -15.27 20.42 17.56
C PRO A 417 -15.67 21.87 17.21
N THR A 418 -15.47 22.79 18.16
CA THR A 418 -15.78 24.22 17.98
C THR A 418 -15.10 24.83 16.74
N SER A 419 -13.93 24.33 16.34
CA SER A 419 -13.26 24.75 15.11
C SER A 419 -14.10 24.50 13.85
N ILE A 420 -14.83 23.38 13.78
CA ILE A 420 -15.70 23.03 12.66
C ILE A 420 -16.98 23.87 12.68
N GLN A 421 -17.54 24.14 13.86
CA GLN A 421 -18.67 25.07 14.01
C GLN A 421 -18.29 26.48 13.51
N ILE A 422 -17.09 26.98 13.86
CA ILE A 422 -16.56 28.27 13.38
C ILE A 422 -16.40 28.27 11.85
N ILE A 423 -15.85 27.21 11.26
CA ILE A 423 -15.72 27.08 9.79
C ILE A 423 -17.10 27.10 9.13
N SER A 424 -18.07 26.39 9.70
CA SER A 424 -19.44 26.33 9.19
C SER A 424 -20.11 27.71 9.22
N CYS A 425 -19.98 28.46 10.32
CA CYS A 425 -20.45 29.85 10.41
C CYS A 425 -19.80 30.75 9.35
N LYS A 426 -18.47 30.67 9.18
CA LYS A 426 -17.76 31.45 8.16
C LYS A 426 -18.21 31.12 6.74
N LEU A 427 -18.47 29.85 6.47
CA LEU A 427 -18.96 29.43 5.16
C LEU A 427 -20.36 29.99 4.89
N LEU A 428 -21.29 29.87 5.85
CA LEU A 428 -22.64 30.40 5.73
C LEU A 428 -22.63 31.90 5.42
N LEU A 429 -21.81 32.68 6.13
CA LEU A 429 -21.64 34.13 5.86
C LEU A 429 -21.21 34.39 4.41
N ASN A 430 -20.26 33.62 3.88
CA ASN A 430 -19.80 33.76 2.50
C ASN A 430 -20.84 33.31 1.46
N LEU A 431 -21.73 32.39 1.81
CA LEU A 431 -22.80 31.93 0.93
C LEU A 431 -23.94 32.94 0.80
N VAL A 432 -24.21 33.75 1.83
CA VAL A 432 -25.25 34.80 1.80
C VAL A 432 -25.02 35.77 0.63
N ASP A 433 -23.80 36.28 0.48
CA ASP A 433 -23.46 37.19 -0.61
C ASP A 433 -23.64 36.53 -1.99
N CYS A 434 -23.25 35.27 -2.11
CA CYS A 434 -23.37 34.50 -3.35
C CYS A 434 -24.83 34.26 -3.74
N ILE A 435 -25.68 33.89 -2.77
CA ILE A 435 -27.11 33.65 -2.99
C ILE A 435 -27.82 34.96 -3.37
N ARG A 436 -27.47 36.07 -2.71
CA ARG A 436 -28.03 37.40 -3.04
C ARG A 436 -27.71 37.79 -4.49
N GLN A 437 -26.45 37.69 -4.90
CA GLN A 437 -26.02 38.02 -6.26
C GLN A 437 -26.69 37.13 -7.33
N ARG A 438 -26.82 35.83 -7.06
CA ARG A 438 -27.53 34.88 -7.95
C ARG A 438 -29.01 35.23 -8.10
N SER A 439 -29.69 35.49 -6.98
CA SER A 439 -31.10 35.88 -6.97
C SER A 439 -31.36 37.16 -7.77
N GLU A 440 -30.49 38.17 -7.63
CA GLU A 440 -30.56 39.43 -8.42
C GLU A 440 -30.31 39.19 -9.93
N SER A 441 -29.42 38.26 -10.27
CA SER A 441 -29.10 37.91 -11.67
C SER A 441 -30.23 37.11 -12.34
N GLU A 442 -30.85 36.18 -11.62
CA GLU A 442 -31.99 35.41 -12.11
C GLU A 442 -33.26 36.27 -12.24
N ALA A 443 -33.49 37.20 -11.29
CA ALA A 443 -34.59 38.15 -11.35
C ALA A 443 -34.49 39.13 -12.54
N SER A 444 -33.28 39.51 -12.94
CA SER A 444 -33.04 40.36 -14.11
C SER A 444 -33.16 39.60 -15.44
N GLN A 445 -32.63 38.37 -15.54
CA GLN A 445 -32.79 37.53 -16.74
C GLN A 445 -34.25 37.12 -17.01
N GLY A 446 -35.05 36.92 -15.95
CA GLY A 446 -36.48 36.65 -16.07
C GLY A 446 -37.30 37.84 -16.60
N GLN A 447 -36.82 39.08 -16.46
CA GLN A 447 -37.47 40.27 -17.01
C GLN A 447 -37.16 40.49 -18.50
N ASP A 448 -35.98 40.10 -18.96
CA ASP A 448 -35.57 40.21 -20.37
C ASP A 448 -36.15 39.09 -21.26
N SER A 449 -36.52 37.93 -20.69
CA SER A 449 -37.12 36.81 -21.44
C SER A 449 -38.63 36.96 -21.70
N VAL A 450 -39.25 38.02 -21.17
CA VAL A 450 -40.69 38.35 -21.31
C VAL A 450 -40.89 39.60 -22.20
N ARG A 451 -39.83 40.06 -22.86
CA ARG A 451 -39.87 41.00 -23.99
C ARG A 451 -39.59 40.27 -25.29
#